data_AF-A0A916M4D4-F1
#
_entry.id   AF-A0A916M4D4-F1
#
_cell.length_a   1.000
_cell.length_b   1.000
_cell.length_c   1.000
_cell.angle_alpha   90.00
_cell.angle_beta   90.00
_cell.angle_gamma   90.00
#
_symmetry.space_group_name_H-M   'P 1'
#
loop_
_entity.id
_entity.type
_entity.pdbx_description
1 polymer ?
#
loop_
_entity_poly.entity_id
_entity_poly.type
_entity_poly.pdbx_seq_one_letter_code
_entity_poly.pdbx_strand_id
1 'polypeptide(L)'
;MMARTTTLLFCLLLSSALLLTGTAHAEDVSGTLCVSAYEDANRSTTRESGEKTLVDIHISLLNDAKVIVANHILTDELPYCFRGLPPAAYYIQIGSPQYESVEATPISLTVTAGVEMTREFPAALRPAILTSTESILYLPATVPVRLALSALGAALAMGLFAGAGLVLYGVLFHRRGMNWQELEDAPHEESEVLSPVEDDLPVLTRVQRASPRPTPAAEDDSESESFGSQYDVPK
;
A
#
# COMPACT_ATOMS: atom_id res chain seq x y z
N MET A 1 -70.80 23.47 -58.84
CA MET A 1 -69.57 24.28 -58.67
C MET A 1 -69.09 24.43 -57.20
N MET A 2 -69.85 24.02 -56.18
CA MET A 2 -69.49 24.19 -54.75
C MET A 2 -68.51 23.15 -54.16
N ALA A 3 -68.27 22.00 -54.80
CA ALA A 3 -67.42 20.94 -54.24
C ALA A 3 -65.91 21.15 -54.46
N ARG A 4 -65.53 22.02 -55.41
CA ARG A 4 -64.11 22.31 -55.75
C ARG A 4 -63.49 23.37 -54.84
N THR A 5 -64.31 24.24 -54.25
CA THR A 5 -63.84 25.33 -53.38
C THR A 5 -63.54 24.85 -51.97
N THR A 6 -64.26 23.85 -51.47
CA THR A 6 -64.02 23.26 -50.13
C THR A 6 -62.75 22.42 -50.07
N THR A 7 -62.38 21.74 -51.16
CA THR A 7 -61.13 20.96 -51.25
C THR A 7 -59.90 21.86 -51.33
N LEU A 8 -59.98 22.99 -52.05
CA LEU A 8 -58.88 23.96 -52.13
C LEU A 8 -58.66 24.70 -50.80
N LEU A 9 -59.73 25.05 -50.08
CA LEU A 9 -59.65 25.64 -48.74
C LEU A 9 -59.09 24.67 -47.70
N PHE A 10 -59.46 23.38 -47.77
CA PHE A 10 -58.92 22.35 -46.88
C PHE A 10 -57.43 22.09 -47.15
N CYS A 11 -57.00 22.03 -48.42
CA CYS A 11 -55.58 21.92 -48.76
C CYS A 11 -54.77 23.14 -48.32
N LEU A 12 -55.30 24.37 -48.48
CA LEU A 12 -54.64 25.60 -48.02
C LEU A 12 -54.48 25.64 -46.49
N LEU A 13 -55.53 25.26 -45.75
CA LEU A 13 -55.48 25.15 -44.28
C LEU A 13 -54.50 24.05 -43.82
N LEU A 14 -54.45 22.91 -44.53
CA LEU A 14 -53.52 21.83 -44.23
C LEU A 14 -52.06 22.21 -44.52
N SER A 15 -51.79 22.96 -45.60
CA SER A 15 -50.46 23.50 -45.89
C SER A 15 -50.04 24.63 -44.94
N SER A 16 -50.99 25.44 -44.43
CA SER A 16 -50.71 26.47 -43.44
C SER A 16 -50.42 25.89 -42.05
N ALA A 17 -50.92 24.69 -41.75
CA ALA A 17 -50.61 23.96 -40.51
C ALA A 17 -49.21 23.31 -40.53
N LEU A 18 -48.61 23.09 -41.71
CA LEU A 18 -47.31 22.44 -41.84
C LEU A 18 -46.11 23.41 -41.77
N LEU A 19 -46.35 24.73 -41.79
CA LEU A 19 -45.31 25.75 -41.64
C LEU A 19 -45.10 26.18 -40.18
N LEU A 20 -45.82 25.57 -39.23
CA LEU A 20 -45.69 25.81 -37.80
C LEU A 20 -44.90 24.71 -37.07
N THR A 21 -44.06 23.96 -37.77
CA THR A 21 -42.95 23.28 -37.09
C THR A 21 -41.90 24.34 -36.83
N GLY A 22 -42.03 25.03 -35.69
CA GLY A 22 -40.96 25.86 -35.17
C GLY A 22 -39.68 25.03 -35.19
N THR A 23 -38.67 25.51 -35.91
CA THR A 23 -37.31 25.05 -35.69
C THR A 23 -37.02 25.33 -34.23
N ALA A 24 -37.13 24.30 -33.38
CA ALA A 24 -36.54 24.33 -32.07
C ALA A 24 -35.04 24.42 -32.32
N HIS A 25 -34.52 25.65 -32.42
CA HIS A 25 -33.15 25.92 -32.05
C HIS A 25 -33.09 25.59 -30.56
N ALA A 26 -32.74 24.34 -30.26
CA ALA A 26 -31.90 24.13 -29.10
C ALA A 26 -30.63 24.92 -29.42
N GLU A 27 -30.58 26.20 -29.04
CA GLU A 27 -29.26 26.74 -28.72
C GLU A 27 -28.74 25.77 -27.66
N ASP A 28 -27.68 25.06 -28.03
CA ASP A 28 -26.90 24.25 -27.11
C ASP A 28 -26.21 25.24 -26.16
N VAL A 29 -27.01 25.84 -25.28
CA VAL A 29 -26.56 26.83 -24.32
C VAL A 29 -25.82 26.05 -23.26
N SER A 30 -24.55 25.79 -23.55
CA SER A 30 -23.62 25.14 -22.65
C SER A 30 -23.21 26.07 -21.51
N GLY A 31 -22.95 25.51 -20.33
CA GLY A 31 -22.36 26.20 -19.21
C GLY A 31 -20.83 26.15 -19.25
N THR A 32 -20.20 26.99 -18.43
CA THR A 32 -18.75 27.01 -18.22
C THR A 32 -18.45 26.82 -16.74
N LEU A 33 -17.51 25.93 -16.42
CA LEU A 33 -17.06 25.65 -15.07
C LEU A 33 -15.55 25.91 -14.96
N CYS A 34 -15.18 26.96 -14.21
CA CYS A 34 -13.81 27.32 -13.90
C CYS A 34 -13.39 26.75 -12.53
N VAL A 35 -12.21 26.18 -12.47
CA VAL A 35 -11.66 25.51 -11.29
C VAL A 35 -10.27 26.04 -10.94
N SER A 36 -10.03 26.26 -9.66
CA SER A 36 -8.72 26.61 -9.08
C SER A 36 -8.52 25.88 -7.76
N ALA A 37 -7.28 25.78 -7.27
CA ALA A 37 -6.96 25.22 -5.97
C ALA A 37 -6.04 26.16 -5.20
N TYR A 38 -6.13 26.19 -3.88
CA TYR A 38 -5.28 27.01 -3.01
C TYR A 38 -4.78 26.21 -1.80
N GLU A 39 -3.66 26.63 -1.25
CA GLU A 39 -3.06 26.03 -0.06
C GLU A 39 -3.82 26.48 1.19
N ASP A 40 -4.57 25.55 1.79
CA ASP A 40 -5.30 25.75 3.04
C ASP A 40 -4.54 25.06 4.19
N ALA A 41 -3.44 25.70 4.60
CA ALA A 41 -2.53 25.14 5.60
C ALA A 41 -3.17 25.03 7.00
N ASN A 42 -4.09 25.95 7.33
CA ASN A 42 -4.80 25.96 8.60
C ASN A 42 -6.12 25.17 8.57
N ARG A 43 -6.50 24.61 7.41
CA ARG A 43 -7.71 23.80 7.19
C ARG A 43 -8.99 24.57 7.51
N SER A 44 -9.02 25.86 7.20
CA SER A 44 -10.15 26.75 7.46
C SER A 44 -11.27 26.62 6.43
N THR A 45 -11.02 25.99 5.28
CA THR A 45 -11.92 25.86 4.12
C THR A 45 -12.36 27.18 3.48
N THR A 46 -11.83 28.30 3.96
CA THR A 46 -12.12 29.63 3.45
C THR A 46 -10.82 30.23 2.97
N ARG A 47 -10.84 30.82 1.77
CA ARG A 47 -9.63 31.43 1.24
C ARG A 47 -9.22 32.66 2.04
N GLU A 48 -8.02 32.64 2.61
CA GLU A 48 -7.45 33.71 3.41
C GLU A 48 -6.36 34.49 2.65
N SER A 49 -6.09 35.72 3.11
CA SER A 49 -5.04 36.55 2.53
C SER A 49 -3.66 35.95 2.80
N GLY A 50 -2.96 35.55 1.74
CA GLY A 50 -1.62 34.96 1.83
C GLY A 50 -1.56 33.49 1.41
N GLU A 51 -2.71 32.86 1.21
CA GLU A 51 -2.78 31.51 0.68
C GLU A 51 -2.43 31.50 -0.82
N LYS A 52 -1.46 30.67 -1.16
CA LYS A 52 -0.96 30.56 -2.53
C LYS A 52 -1.90 29.69 -3.36
N THR A 53 -2.11 30.06 -4.62
CA THR A 53 -2.71 29.16 -5.62
C THR A 53 -1.80 27.96 -5.86
N LEU A 54 -2.39 26.77 -5.93
CA LEU A 54 -1.69 25.52 -6.16
C LEU A 54 -1.68 25.13 -7.64
N VAL A 55 -0.56 24.56 -8.05
CA VAL A 55 -0.35 23.88 -9.33
C VAL A 55 -0.08 22.40 -9.06
N ASP A 56 -0.05 21.58 -10.12
CA ASP A 56 0.10 20.12 -10.07
C ASP A 56 -1.03 19.41 -9.29
N ILE A 57 -2.24 19.95 -9.42
CA ILE A 57 -3.47 19.38 -8.89
C ILE A 57 -4.25 18.73 -10.03
N HIS A 58 -4.49 17.42 -9.92
CA HIS A 58 -5.33 16.67 -10.84
C HIS A 58 -6.80 16.90 -10.52
N ILE A 59 -7.56 17.31 -11.52
CA ILE A 59 -9.00 17.55 -11.44
C ILE A 59 -9.68 16.62 -12.44
N SER A 60 -10.60 15.80 -11.94
CA SER A 60 -11.45 14.93 -12.76
C SER A 60 -12.89 15.39 -12.61
N LEU A 61 -13.53 15.69 -13.75
CA LEU A 61 -14.93 16.02 -13.84
C LEU A 61 -15.71 14.76 -14.20
N LEU A 62 -16.66 14.39 -13.35
CA LEU A 62 -17.51 13.21 -13.48
C LEU A 62 -18.96 13.65 -13.76
N ASN A 63 -19.69 12.87 -14.54
CA ASN A 63 -21.13 13.07 -14.73
C ASN A 63 -21.97 12.44 -13.60
N ASP A 64 -23.30 12.52 -13.73
CA ASP A 64 -24.23 11.94 -12.75
C ASP A 64 -23.99 10.44 -12.49
N ALA A 65 -23.66 9.70 -13.55
CA ALA A 65 -23.31 8.28 -13.51
C ALA A 65 -21.90 7.99 -12.93
N LYS A 66 -21.21 8.99 -12.37
CA LYS A 66 -19.84 8.90 -11.82
C LYS A 66 -18.80 8.45 -12.86
N VAL A 67 -19.04 8.73 -14.13
CA VAL A 67 -18.08 8.50 -15.23
C VAL A 67 -17.31 9.78 -15.49
N ILE A 68 -15.98 9.68 -15.61
CA ILE A 68 -15.12 10.81 -15.96
C ILE A 68 -15.44 11.27 -17.38
N VAL A 69 -15.88 12.52 -17.51
CA VAL A 69 -16.18 13.17 -18.81
C VAL A 69 -15.07 14.12 -19.25
N ALA A 70 -14.27 14.63 -18.30
CA ALA A 70 -13.10 15.44 -18.57
C ALA A 70 -12.10 15.34 -17.42
N ASN A 71 -10.82 15.58 -17.71
CA ASN A 71 -9.80 15.73 -16.68
C ASN A 71 -8.82 16.86 -17.08
N HIS A 72 -8.14 17.41 -16.09
CA HIS A 72 -7.12 18.42 -16.28
C HIS A 72 -6.14 18.41 -15.10
N ILE A 73 -4.92 18.88 -15.32
CA ILE A 73 -3.92 19.12 -14.28
C ILE A 73 -3.69 20.63 -14.26
N LEU A 74 -3.87 21.28 -13.11
CA LEU A 74 -3.58 22.71 -12.98
C LEU A 74 -2.08 22.94 -13.16
N THR A 75 -1.65 23.43 -14.32
CA THR A 75 -0.24 23.72 -14.60
C THR A 75 0.17 25.14 -14.27
N ASP A 76 -0.80 26.05 -14.23
CA ASP A 76 -0.62 27.48 -14.07
C ASP A 76 -1.39 27.98 -12.84
N GLU A 77 -1.01 29.14 -12.31
CA GLU A 77 -1.71 29.79 -11.19
C GLU A 77 -3.08 30.39 -11.60
N LEU A 78 -3.47 30.25 -12.87
CA LEU A 78 -4.73 30.70 -13.42
C LEU A 78 -5.79 29.58 -13.32
N PRO A 79 -7.07 29.92 -13.08
CA PRO A 79 -8.14 28.93 -13.08
C PRO A 79 -8.30 28.30 -14.47
N TYR A 80 -8.50 26.98 -14.50
CA TYR A 80 -8.83 26.27 -15.73
C TYR A 80 -10.35 26.19 -15.92
N CYS A 81 -10.85 26.46 -17.13
CA CYS A 81 -12.29 26.47 -17.41
C CYS A 81 -12.71 25.38 -18.41
N PHE A 82 -13.55 24.46 -17.94
CA PHE A 82 -14.30 23.51 -18.75
C PHE A 82 -15.45 24.26 -19.43
N ARG A 83 -15.40 24.39 -20.75
CA ARG A 83 -16.44 25.03 -21.58
C ARG A 83 -17.25 23.98 -22.31
N GLY A 84 -18.45 24.34 -22.78
CA GLY A 84 -19.24 23.40 -23.57
C GLY A 84 -19.93 22.33 -22.73
N LEU A 85 -20.15 22.57 -21.43
CA LEU A 85 -20.80 21.59 -20.55
C LEU A 85 -22.32 21.68 -20.69
N PRO A 86 -23.03 20.61 -21.08
CA PRO A 86 -24.48 20.59 -21.03
C PRO A 86 -24.98 20.88 -19.61
N PRO A 87 -26.12 21.59 -19.46
CA PRO A 87 -26.68 21.89 -18.15
C PRO A 87 -27.09 20.59 -17.42
N ALA A 88 -26.38 20.24 -16.36
CA ALA A 88 -26.56 19.01 -15.60
C ALA A 88 -25.84 19.08 -14.24
N ALA A 89 -26.04 18.05 -13.41
CA ALA A 89 -25.23 17.83 -12.23
C ALA A 89 -23.91 17.14 -12.60
N TYR A 90 -22.80 17.71 -12.13
CA TYR A 90 -21.45 17.17 -12.27
C TYR A 90 -20.80 16.97 -10.91
N TYR A 91 -19.80 16.10 -10.88
CA TYR A 91 -19.06 15.75 -9.69
C TYR A 91 -17.58 16.03 -9.92
N ILE A 92 -16.92 16.73 -9.01
CA ILE A 92 -15.50 17.07 -9.14
C ILE A 92 -14.71 16.24 -8.15
N GLN A 93 -13.78 15.45 -8.68
CA GLN A 93 -12.81 14.70 -7.91
C GLN A 93 -11.43 15.32 -8.06
N ILE A 94 -10.70 15.45 -6.96
CA ILE A 94 -9.41 16.13 -6.92
C ILE A 94 -8.37 15.20 -6.32
N GLY A 95 -7.16 15.22 -6.88
CA GLY A 95 -6.03 14.46 -6.35
C GLY A 95 -4.72 15.17 -6.62
N SER A 96 -3.75 14.98 -5.73
CA SER A 96 -2.37 15.42 -5.92
C SER A 96 -1.45 14.47 -5.15
N PRO A 97 -0.21 14.24 -5.59
CA PRO A 97 0.75 13.46 -4.81
C PRO A 97 1.15 14.17 -3.49
N GLN A 98 1.22 15.50 -3.50
CA GLN A 98 1.73 16.31 -2.39
C GLN A 98 0.62 16.87 -1.51
N TYR A 99 -0.54 17.17 -2.09
CA TYR A 99 -1.65 17.81 -1.41
C TYR A 99 -2.84 16.85 -1.23
N GLU A 100 -3.59 17.08 -0.16
CA GLU A 100 -4.86 16.43 0.14
C GLU A 100 -5.95 17.50 0.19
N SER A 101 -7.11 17.23 -0.41
CA SER A 101 -8.23 18.16 -0.32
C SER A 101 -8.74 18.22 1.11
N VAL A 102 -8.99 19.43 1.61
CA VAL A 102 -9.57 19.64 2.95
C VAL A 102 -11.08 19.37 2.92
N GLU A 103 -11.71 19.55 1.76
CA GLU A 103 -13.12 19.25 1.54
C GLU A 103 -13.33 17.81 1.06
N ALA A 104 -14.48 17.22 1.39
CA ALA A 104 -14.83 15.88 0.95
C ALA A 104 -15.05 15.85 -0.57
N THR A 105 -14.27 15.03 -1.28
CA THR A 105 -14.41 14.80 -2.72
C THR A 105 -14.96 13.38 -2.99
N PRO A 106 -15.82 13.17 -4.00
CA PRO A 106 -16.21 14.13 -5.04
C PRO A 106 -17.33 15.11 -4.61
N ILE A 107 -17.19 16.38 -4.99
CA ILE A 107 -18.14 17.46 -4.68
C ILE A 107 -19.19 17.54 -5.80
N SER A 108 -20.47 17.75 -5.47
CA SER A 108 -21.56 17.88 -6.47
C SER A 108 -21.83 19.34 -6.84
N LEU A 109 -21.95 19.63 -8.14
CA LEU A 109 -22.19 20.97 -8.68
C LEU A 109 -23.23 20.92 -9.79
N THR A 110 -24.14 21.89 -9.80
CA THR A 110 -25.11 22.03 -10.90
C THR A 110 -24.61 23.08 -11.87
N VAL A 111 -24.30 22.67 -13.09
CA VAL A 111 -23.93 23.57 -14.18
C VAL A 111 -25.21 24.01 -14.88
N THR A 112 -25.39 25.32 -15.02
CA THR A 112 -26.54 25.92 -15.70
C THR A 112 -26.12 26.44 -17.07
N ALA A 113 -27.04 26.37 -18.02
CA ALA A 113 -26.87 26.86 -19.37
C ALA A 113 -26.46 28.35 -19.38
N GLY A 114 -25.34 28.68 -20.03
CA GLY A 114 -24.91 30.05 -20.27
C GLY A 114 -24.34 30.75 -19.04
N VAL A 115 -24.17 30.02 -17.93
CA VAL A 115 -23.56 30.54 -16.70
C VAL A 115 -22.11 30.10 -16.63
N GLU A 116 -21.23 31.05 -16.33
CA GLU A 116 -19.87 30.76 -15.87
C GLU A 116 -19.86 30.62 -14.36
N MET A 117 -19.37 29.48 -13.88
CA MET A 117 -19.31 29.14 -12.48
C MET A 117 -17.86 28.91 -12.08
N THR A 118 -17.39 29.59 -11.03
CA THR A 118 -16.03 29.42 -10.52
C THR A 118 -16.04 28.70 -9.18
N ARG A 119 -15.12 27.74 -9.03
CA ARG A 119 -14.97 26.91 -7.85
C ARG A 119 -13.51 26.78 -7.47
N GLU A 120 -13.21 27.16 -6.23
CA GLU A 120 -11.89 27.09 -5.65
C GLU A 120 -11.86 25.96 -4.63
N PHE A 121 -10.79 25.16 -4.63
CA PHE A 121 -10.67 24.00 -3.76
C PHE A 121 -9.56 24.20 -2.71
N PRO A 122 -9.88 24.08 -1.41
CA PRO A 122 -8.88 24.08 -0.37
C PRO A 122 -8.11 22.75 -0.38
N ALA A 123 -6.79 22.82 -0.38
CA ALA A 123 -5.94 21.65 -0.22
C ALA A 123 -4.79 21.93 0.76
N ALA A 124 -4.52 20.98 1.64
CA ALA A 124 -3.45 21.04 2.61
C ALA A 124 -2.32 20.07 2.21
N LEU A 125 -1.09 20.34 2.61
CA LEU A 125 0.01 19.38 2.45
C LEU A 125 -0.38 18.07 3.12
N ARG A 126 -0.16 16.96 2.39
CA ARG A 126 -0.29 15.63 2.97
C ARG A 126 0.67 15.53 4.13
N PRO A 127 0.20 15.15 5.33
CA PRO A 127 1.11 14.90 6.43
C PRO A 127 2.07 13.81 5.97
N ALA A 128 3.38 14.09 6.08
CA ALA A 128 4.36 13.02 6.00
C ALA A 128 3.96 12.04 7.11
N ILE A 129 3.53 10.85 6.72
CA ILE A 129 3.43 9.76 7.66
C ILE A 129 4.89 9.51 8.02
N LEU A 130 5.34 10.07 9.14
CA LEU A 130 6.39 9.42 9.90
C LEU A 130 5.75 8.08 10.20
N THR A 131 6.08 7.06 9.37
CA THR A 131 5.91 5.67 9.74
C THR A 131 6.32 5.65 11.19
N SER A 132 5.36 5.37 12.08
CA SER A 132 5.65 5.16 13.49
C SER A 132 6.92 4.35 13.49
N THR A 133 8.01 4.93 14.00
CA THR A 133 9.24 4.17 14.16
C THR A 133 8.83 3.07 15.10
N GLU A 134 8.42 1.93 14.55
CA GLU A 134 8.28 0.71 15.32
C GLU A 134 9.59 0.66 16.07
N SER A 135 9.50 0.74 17.39
CA SER A 135 10.66 0.60 18.25
C SER A 135 11.03 -0.87 18.21
N ILE A 136 11.48 -1.32 17.04
CA ILE A 136 12.08 -2.61 16.82
C ILE A 136 13.42 -2.48 17.53
N LEU A 137 13.51 -3.07 18.71
CA LEU A 137 14.76 -3.24 19.41
C LEU A 137 15.67 -4.09 18.52
N TYR A 138 16.53 -3.45 17.73
CA TYR A 138 17.47 -4.14 16.87
C TYR A 138 18.60 -4.68 17.74
N LEU A 139 18.41 -5.87 18.31
CA LEU A 139 19.48 -6.59 18.97
C LEU A 139 20.39 -7.15 17.88
N PRO A 140 21.65 -6.67 17.74
CA PRO A 140 22.53 -7.16 16.71
C PRO A 140 22.76 -8.65 16.96
N ALA A 141 22.46 -9.47 15.96
CA ALA A 141 22.47 -10.93 16.07
C ALA A 141 23.90 -11.50 16.03
N THR A 142 24.79 -10.86 16.77
CA THR A 142 26.16 -11.29 17.05
C THR A 142 26.13 -12.54 17.92
N VAL A 143 27.17 -13.37 17.77
CA VAL A 143 27.34 -14.60 18.55
C VAL A 143 27.16 -14.39 20.06
N PRO A 144 27.76 -13.38 20.73
CA PRO A 144 27.58 -13.20 22.18
C PRO A 144 26.13 -12.85 22.57
N VAL A 145 25.43 -12.04 21.78
CA VAL A 145 24.04 -11.64 22.07
C VAL A 145 23.09 -12.82 21.95
N ARG A 146 23.26 -13.65 20.91
CA ARG A 146 22.46 -14.88 20.74
C ARG A 146 22.72 -15.87 21.86
N LEU A 147 23.98 -16.01 22.29
CA LEU A 147 24.35 -16.90 23.37
C LEU A 147 23.73 -16.44 24.70
N ALA A 148 23.80 -15.15 25.02
CA ALA A 148 23.20 -14.57 26.22
C ALA A 148 21.67 -14.73 26.22
N LEU A 149 21.00 -14.43 25.11
CA LEU A 149 19.55 -14.55 24.99
C LEU A 149 19.09 -16.02 25.11
N SER A 150 19.83 -16.95 24.48
CA SER A 150 19.54 -18.38 24.57
C SER A 150 19.78 -18.93 25.97
N ALA A 151 20.85 -18.47 26.65
CA ALA A 151 21.15 -18.86 28.03
C ALA A 151 20.06 -18.40 29.01
N LEU A 152 19.55 -17.17 28.84
CA LEU A 152 18.43 -16.65 29.63
C LEU A 152 17.15 -17.46 29.39
N GLY A 153 16.83 -17.75 28.12
CA GLY A 153 15.68 -18.59 27.77
C GLY A 153 15.79 -20.01 28.34
N ALA A 154 16.98 -20.61 28.25
CA ALA A 154 17.23 -21.94 28.81
C ALA A 154 17.12 -21.96 30.34
N ALA A 155 17.66 -20.95 31.04
CA ALA A 155 17.57 -20.85 32.49
C ALA A 155 16.10 -20.75 32.96
N LEU A 156 15.28 -19.96 32.26
CA LEU A 156 13.84 -19.87 32.55
C LEU A 156 13.13 -21.21 32.33
N ALA A 157 13.39 -21.87 31.19
CA ALA A 157 12.79 -23.17 30.90
C ALA A 157 13.17 -24.21 31.96
N MET A 158 14.46 -24.30 32.31
CA MET A 158 14.96 -25.22 33.35
C MET A 158 14.30 -24.95 34.69
N GLY A 159 14.15 -23.68 35.09
CA GLY A 159 13.47 -23.31 36.33
C GLY A 159 12.01 -23.77 36.37
N LEU A 160 11.28 -23.59 35.26
CA LEU A 160 9.89 -24.04 35.15
C LEU A 160 9.75 -25.56 35.23
N PHE A 161 10.61 -26.31 34.54
CA PHE A 161 10.57 -27.78 34.59
C PHE A 161 10.98 -28.34 35.95
N ALA A 162 12.01 -27.78 36.58
CA ALA A 162 12.42 -28.18 37.93
C ALA A 162 11.31 -27.89 38.95
N GLY A 163 10.69 -26.72 38.87
CA GLY A 163 9.56 -26.35 39.73
C GLY A 163 8.36 -27.26 39.54
N ALA A 164 7.94 -27.49 38.28
CA ALA A 164 6.84 -28.40 37.96
C ALA A 164 7.12 -29.83 38.42
N GLY A 165 8.36 -30.32 38.24
CA GLY A 165 8.80 -31.62 38.71
C GLY A 165 8.71 -31.76 40.23
N LEU A 166 9.13 -30.73 40.98
CA LEU A 166 9.06 -30.74 42.44
C LEU A 166 7.61 -30.72 42.96
N VAL A 167 6.72 -29.97 42.30
CA VAL A 167 5.29 -29.96 42.61
C VAL A 167 4.65 -31.32 42.32
N LEU A 168 4.91 -31.90 41.14
CA LEU A 168 4.42 -33.24 40.78
C LEU A 168 4.94 -34.31 41.73
N TYR A 169 6.23 -34.26 42.08
CA TYR A 169 6.83 -35.15 43.05
C TYR A 169 6.09 -35.04 44.39
N GLY A 170 5.92 -33.82 44.92
CA GLY A 170 5.21 -33.60 46.18
C GLY A 170 3.78 -34.16 46.19
N VAL A 171 3.01 -33.93 45.12
CA VAL A 171 1.63 -34.45 45.01
C VAL A 171 1.59 -35.97 44.91
N LEU A 172 2.48 -36.59 44.13
CA LEU A 172 2.51 -38.04 43.96
C LEU A 172 3.02 -38.76 45.20
N PHE A 173 4.06 -38.25 45.85
CA PHE A 173 4.64 -38.85 47.05
C PHE A 173 3.74 -38.65 48.27
N HIS A 174 3.03 -37.52 48.38
CA HIS A 174 2.05 -37.32 49.45
C HIS A 174 0.86 -38.29 49.34
N ARG A 175 0.53 -38.77 48.13
CA ARG A 175 -0.49 -39.82 47.92
C ARG A 175 0.03 -41.23 48.18
N ARG A 176 1.35 -41.43 48.18
CA ARG A 176 2.02 -42.70 48.50
C ARG A 176 2.57 -42.65 49.92
N GLY A 177 1.68 -42.69 50.91
CA GLY A 177 2.06 -43.18 52.24
C GLY A 177 2.45 -44.66 52.12
N MET A 178 3.72 -44.93 51.81
CA MET A 178 4.24 -46.29 51.74
C MET A 178 4.37 -46.82 53.17
N ASN A 179 3.54 -47.82 53.51
CA ASN A 179 3.73 -48.66 54.68
C ASN A 179 5.08 -49.38 54.52
N TRP A 180 6.06 -48.99 55.33
CA TRP A 180 7.42 -49.53 55.33
C TRP A 180 7.54 -50.97 55.84
N GLN A 181 6.43 -51.66 56.12
CA GLN A 181 6.42 -52.99 56.72
C GLN A 181 6.68 -54.15 55.74
N GLU A 182 6.69 -53.89 54.42
CA GLU A 182 6.82 -54.95 53.40
C GLU A 182 8.27 -55.11 52.85
N LEU A 183 9.25 -54.39 53.39
CA LEU A 183 10.65 -54.42 52.90
C LEU A 183 11.61 -55.21 53.79
N GLU A 184 11.14 -55.75 54.92
CA GLU A 184 11.96 -56.54 55.85
C GLU A 184 12.01 -58.05 55.53
N ASP A 185 11.28 -58.52 54.51
CA ASP A 185 11.16 -59.95 54.17
C ASP A 185 11.76 -60.35 52.81
N ALA A 186 12.57 -59.49 52.17
CA ALA A 186 13.28 -59.88 50.95
C ALA A 186 14.56 -60.68 51.27
N PRO A 187 14.68 -61.96 50.87
CA PRO A 187 15.91 -62.72 51.08
C PRO A 187 17.04 -62.14 50.21
N HIS A 188 18.18 -61.88 50.83
CA HIS A 188 19.41 -61.47 50.17
C HIS A 188 19.99 -62.63 49.36
N GLU A 189 19.67 -62.72 48.07
CA GLU A 189 20.42 -63.56 47.14
C GLU A 189 21.68 -62.84 46.64
N GLU A 190 22.76 -63.61 46.65
CA GLU A 190 24.15 -63.20 46.59
C GLU A 190 24.56 -62.73 45.20
N SER A 191 25.53 -61.82 45.19
CA SER A 191 26.11 -61.20 44.00
C SER A 191 26.89 -62.20 43.13
N GLU A 192 26.37 -62.55 41.96
CA GLU A 192 27.16 -63.23 40.92
C GLU A 192 27.73 -62.19 39.94
N VAL A 193 29.01 -61.92 40.13
CA VAL A 193 29.87 -61.09 39.28
C VAL A 193 30.23 -61.90 38.03
N LEU A 194 29.70 -61.53 36.86
CA LEU A 194 30.17 -62.06 35.57
C LEU A 194 30.90 -60.98 34.77
N SER A 195 32.09 -61.33 34.30
CA SER A 195 33.12 -60.52 33.65
C SER A 195 32.70 -59.89 32.31
N PRO A 196 33.33 -58.76 31.89
CA PRO A 196 33.12 -58.16 30.58
C PRO A 196 33.55 -59.11 29.45
N VAL A 197 32.67 -59.34 28.48
CA VAL A 197 32.95 -60.02 27.23
C VAL A 197 33.36 -58.96 26.20
N GLU A 198 34.64 -58.95 25.84
CA GLU A 198 35.18 -58.18 24.71
C GLU A 198 34.80 -58.89 23.40
N ASP A 199 33.88 -58.29 22.63
CA ASP A 199 33.52 -58.75 21.29
C ASP A 199 33.98 -57.76 20.21
N ASP A 200 34.77 -58.31 19.30
CA ASP A 200 35.31 -57.79 18.05
C ASP A 200 34.31 -57.00 17.17
N LEU A 201 34.68 -55.78 16.76
CA LEU A 201 34.17 -55.19 15.51
C LEU A 201 35.29 -54.46 14.71
N PRO A 202 35.36 -54.68 13.37
CA PRO A 202 36.54 -54.39 12.55
C PRO A 202 36.68 -52.93 12.10
N VAL A 203 37.93 -52.49 11.96
CA VAL A 203 38.35 -51.19 11.40
C VAL A 203 38.15 -51.19 9.89
N LEU A 204 37.06 -50.59 9.40
CA LEU A 204 36.90 -50.22 8.00
C LEU A 204 36.43 -48.76 7.92
N THR A 205 37.35 -47.88 7.52
CA THR A 205 37.21 -46.86 6.45
C THR A 205 38.35 -45.84 6.59
N ARG A 206 39.56 -46.22 6.13
CA ARG A 206 40.61 -45.27 5.77
C ARG A 206 40.47 -44.97 4.28
N VAL A 207 39.68 -43.97 3.92
CA VAL A 207 39.67 -43.43 2.55
C VAL A 207 40.72 -42.34 2.45
N GLN A 208 41.69 -42.61 1.59
CA GLN A 208 42.81 -41.75 1.20
C GLN A 208 42.32 -40.38 0.73
N ARG A 209 42.84 -39.30 1.31
CA ARG A 209 42.76 -37.95 0.71
C ARG A 209 44.03 -37.75 -0.11
N ALA A 210 43.85 -37.61 -1.43
CA ALA A 210 44.93 -37.43 -2.40
C ALA A 210 45.72 -36.12 -2.18
N SER A 211 46.99 -36.18 -2.56
CA SER A 211 48.03 -35.14 -2.49
C SER A 211 47.67 -33.85 -3.27
N PRO A 212 48.15 -32.66 -2.86
CA PRO A 212 47.87 -31.39 -3.55
C PRO A 212 48.68 -31.28 -4.86
N ARG A 213 48.03 -30.82 -5.93
CA ARG A 213 48.66 -30.55 -7.24
C ARG A 213 49.36 -29.17 -7.19
N PRO A 214 50.60 -29.05 -7.71
CA PRO A 214 51.37 -27.81 -7.69
C PRO A 214 50.85 -26.77 -8.70
N THR A 215 50.93 -25.50 -8.29
CA THR A 215 50.76 -24.28 -9.10
C THR A 215 51.81 -24.20 -10.21
N PRO A 216 51.45 -23.80 -11.45
CA PRO A 216 52.42 -23.32 -12.42
C PRO A 216 52.67 -21.81 -12.27
N ALA A 217 53.89 -21.46 -12.65
CA ALA A 217 54.61 -20.22 -12.46
C ALA A 217 54.00 -18.98 -13.12
N ALA A 218 54.49 -17.84 -12.63
CA ALA A 218 54.42 -16.54 -13.26
C ALA A 218 55.15 -16.53 -14.60
N GLU A 219 54.51 -15.95 -15.61
CA GLU A 219 55.16 -15.38 -16.79
C GLU A 219 54.85 -13.88 -16.80
N ASP A 220 55.94 -13.14 -16.76
CA ASP A 220 56.11 -11.70 -16.99
C ASP A 220 55.88 -11.44 -18.48
N ASP A 221 55.04 -10.48 -18.84
CA ASP A 221 55.17 -9.74 -20.09
C ASP A 221 54.39 -8.42 -19.99
N SER A 222 55.17 -7.35 -20.10
CA SER A 222 54.78 -5.98 -20.39
C SER A 222 53.91 -5.86 -21.65
N GLU A 223 52.89 -5.02 -21.64
CA GLU A 223 52.76 -3.91 -22.60
C GLU A 223 51.52 -3.03 -22.31
N SER A 224 51.75 -1.74 -22.50
CA SER A 224 50.80 -0.63 -22.44
C SER A 224 49.68 -0.77 -23.47
N GLU A 225 48.45 -0.34 -23.14
CA GLU A 225 47.72 0.55 -24.05
C GLU A 225 46.64 1.38 -23.33
N SER A 226 46.76 2.68 -23.57
CA SER A 226 45.85 3.76 -23.21
C SER A 226 44.63 3.70 -24.12
N PHE A 227 43.42 3.74 -23.56
CA PHE A 227 42.28 4.26 -24.30
C PHE A 227 41.30 4.97 -23.37
N GLY A 228 41.33 6.31 -23.44
CA GLY A 228 40.32 7.15 -22.83
C GLY A 228 39.00 7.05 -23.57
N SER A 229 37.91 7.25 -22.85
CA SER A 229 36.64 7.70 -23.45
C SER A 229 35.88 8.50 -22.41
N GLN A 230 36.25 9.78 -22.36
CA GLN A 230 35.43 10.89 -21.90
C GLN A 230 34.26 11.06 -22.86
N TYR A 231 33.01 11.11 -22.35
CA TYR A 231 31.85 11.87 -22.84
C TYR A 231 30.70 11.65 -21.84
N ASP A 232 29.74 12.52 -21.59
CA ASP A 232 29.56 13.98 -21.68
C ASP A 232 28.20 14.19 -20.96
N VAL A 233 28.05 15.22 -20.13
CA VAL A 233 26.80 15.46 -19.38
C VAL A 233 26.08 16.64 -20.04
N PRO A 234 24.89 16.46 -20.63
CA PRO A 234 24.07 17.58 -21.04
C PRO A 234 23.25 18.12 -19.84
N LYS A 235 23.16 19.45 -19.82
CA LYS A 235 22.40 20.28 -18.87
C LYS A 235 20.91 19.97 -18.85
#